data_AF-W9XL91-F1
#
_entry.id   AF-W9XL91-F1
#
_cell.length_a   1.000
_cell.length_b   1.000
_cell.length_c   1.000
_cell.angle_alpha   90.00
_cell.angle_beta   90.00
_cell.angle_gamma   90.00
#
_symmetry.space_group_name_H-M   'P 1'
#
loop_
_entity.id
_entity.type
_entity.pdbx_description
1 polymer ?
#
loop_
_entity_poly.entity_id
_entity_poly.type
_entity_poly.pdbx_seq_one_letter_code
_entity_poly.pdbx_strand_id
1 'polypeptide(L)'
;MAEAKLQSSPLGARNSPRIRRNDDSPSRQLQFELERAFSQIHLHETERQKLHVYQRRQQQEELDARELAQAEAHRAELNVANAQHEVVRRQAEAVLQAYIKQEEEERRRREEEQRRREEEERRKLEEDLARRRAEEERKAREEKDRREREARAKAEAERLAIYEKQKAEAEEKRRREKEEVESRQREEQENAEREAALRKEEAEKQAAAAKVPAPGPSARQLPQSSGRPSSSAQELESLHRSYLTIHKKLKDFRREFWERVKKDPSLKPHVGDMRRAMRTSVGQLTDDKVGNKKAHDRVKITLLRALNELPSPPVSVNDYLPPHLSLLDGGRTTVPSLVLYLLSFFSKAIINTFVGECAVNPKAAEPVGTLVAQIFSMTELQFAKNVASESSDPQFSTSTSTQKPTTVSLISVLMCKFHATAPALFGIHGSESTSAGRLRLGWRLEKLSDEKKAFVTENKHYDRLTGLGVGYASIALRNFSKAKVQNPWPPVHYWSSLAHIVNTPASEVQTSHLILLKSMLENNAVDRFVLFFGAAGIAALRQAALDFPRSLPRELQEKPVSKALGLMVESWKTEKHFSLE
;
A
#
# COMPACT_ATOMS: atom_id res chain seq x y z
N MET A 1 -69.57 31.37 52.39
CA MET A 1 -70.96 30.98 52.75
C MET A 1 -71.08 31.00 54.27
N ALA A 2 -72.29 31.17 54.81
CA ALA A 2 -72.70 30.98 56.20
C ALA A 2 -71.89 31.71 57.31
N GLU A 3 -72.56 32.60 58.03
CA GLU A 3 -72.17 32.95 59.41
C GLU A 3 -72.53 31.79 60.36
N ALA A 4 -71.88 31.76 61.53
CA ALA A 4 -72.45 31.17 62.74
C ALA A 4 -72.11 32.07 63.95
N LYS A 5 -73.12 32.82 64.42
CA LYS A 5 -73.02 33.68 65.61
C LYS A 5 -73.35 32.88 66.89
N LEU A 6 -72.82 33.31 68.03
CA LEU A 6 -73.42 33.30 69.38
C LEU A 6 -72.44 34.08 70.28
N GLN A 7 -72.66 35.35 70.66
CA GLN A 7 -73.70 35.89 71.55
C GLN A 7 -73.84 35.18 72.90
N SER A 8 -73.29 35.79 73.96
CA SER A 8 -74.12 36.33 75.05
C SER A 8 -73.32 37.23 76.00
N SER A 9 -73.92 38.36 76.38
CA SER A 9 -73.60 39.24 77.51
C SER A 9 -74.92 39.40 78.31
N PRO A 10 -75.01 40.13 79.45
CA PRO A 10 -74.01 40.65 80.39
C PRO A 10 -74.43 40.43 81.89
N LEU A 11 -73.87 41.23 82.81
CA LEU A 11 -74.42 41.64 84.13
C LEU A 11 -74.53 40.65 85.30
N GLY A 12 -73.98 41.08 86.46
CA GLY A 12 -74.82 41.24 87.66
C GLY A 12 -74.45 40.49 88.95
N ALA A 13 -73.69 41.12 89.86
CA ALA A 13 -73.93 41.12 91.32
C ALA A 13 -72.99 42.12 92.04
N ARG A 14 -73.34 42.51 93.27
CA ARG A 14 -72.61 43.46 94.14
C ARG A 14 -72.37 42.86 95.53
N ASN A 15 -71.34 43.36 96.22
CA ASN A 15 -71.05 43.20 97.67
C ASN A 15 -70.65 41.77 98.11
N SER A 16 -69.61 41.54 98.93
CA SER A 16 -69.22 42.35 100.11
C SER A 16 -67.71 42.31 100.42
N PRO A 17 -67.17 43.27 101.19
CA PRO A 17 -65.72 43.37 101.46
C PRO A 17 -65.30 42.82 102.83
N ARG A 18 -64.31 41.90 102.89
CA ARG A 18 -63.35 41.69 104.02
C ARG A 18 -62.45 40.46 103.81
N ILE A 19 -61.11 40.64 103.82
CA ILE A 19 -60.12 40.00 104.72
C ILE A 19 -58.66 40.17 104.21
N ARG A 20 -57.83 40.82 105.06
CA ARG A 20 -56.37 40.67 105.31
C ARG A 20 -55.42 40.42 104.11
N ARG A 21 -54.52 41.35 103.75
CA ARG A 21 -53.18 41.55 104.40
C ARG A 21 -52.43 40.24 104.65
N ASN A 22 -51.44 39.88 103.82
CA ASN A 22 -50.36 38.96 104.21
C ASN A 22 -49.13 38.93 103.26
N ASP A 23 -48.90 39.96 102.45
CA ASP A 23 -47.95 39.90 101.31
C ASP A 23 -46.51 40.37 101.62
N ASP A 24 -46.29 41.03 102.77
CA ASP A 24 -44.97 41.51 103.21
C ASP A 24 -44.12 40.38 103.80
N SER A 25 -43.54 39.56 102.92
CA SER A 25 -42.49 38.61 103.24
C SER A 25 -41.29 38.83 102.32
N PRO A 26 -40.09 39.22 102.83
CA PRO A 26 -38.93 39.55 101.99
C PRO A 26 -38.53 38.44 101.02
N SER A 27 -38.67 37.18 101.43
CA SER A 27 -38.41 36.02 100.57
C SER A 27 -39.39 35.87 99.40
N ARG A 28 -40.65 36.33 99.54
CA ARG A 28 -41.61 36.37 98.42
C ARG A 28 -41.36 37.53 97.47
N GLN A 29 -40.97 38.69 98.00
CA GLN A 29 -40.58 39.85 97.19
C GLN A 29 -39.34 39.50 96.33
N LEU A 30 -38.31 38.87 96.93
CA LEU A 30 -37.16 38.35 96.20
C LEU A 30 -37.53 37.28 95.15
N GLN A 31 -38.47 36.38 95.45
CA GLN A 31 -38.97 35.41 94.45
C GLN A 31 -39.61 36.09 93.24
N PHE A 32 -40.45 37.11 93.46
CA PHE A 32 -41.10 37.87 92.40
C PHE A 32 -40.11 38.70 91.56
N GLU A 33 -39.10 39.30 92.20
CA GLU A 33 -38.02 40.00 91.50
C GLU A 33 -37.16 39.05 90.66
N LEU A 34 -36.87 37.85 91.18
CA LEU A 34 -36.12 36.81 90.46
C LEU A 34 -36.91 36.26 89.26
N GLU A 35 -38.20 35.99 89.44
CA GLU A 35 -39.12 35.55 88.37
C GLU A 35 -39.26 36.61 87.26
N ARG A 36 -39.34 37.90 87.65
CA ARG A 36 -39.31 39.03 86.72
C ARG A 36 -37.99 39.12 85.95
N ALA A 37 -36.85 38.94 86.63
CA ALA A 37 -35.53 38.95 86.00
C ALA A 37 -35.36 37.79 85.00
N PHE A 38 -35.75 36.57 85.38
CA PHE A 38 -35.75 35.42 84.46
C PHE A 38 -36.69 35.64 83.27
N SER A 39 -37.87 36.26 83.48
CA SER A 39 -38.79 36.60 82.40
C SER A 39 -38.17 37.60 81.40
N GLN A 40 -37.40 38.58 81.87
CA GLN A 40 -36.68 39.52 81.01
C GLN A 40 -35.52 38.84 80.25
N ILE A 41 -34.74 37.98 80.92
CA ILE A 41 -33.67 37.19 80.28
C ILE A 41 -34.25 36.29 79.18
N HIS A 42 -35.35 35.59 79.45
CA HIS A 42 -36.03 34.74 78.47
C HIS A 42 -36.56 35.55 77.29
N LEU A 43 -37.18 36.72 77.53
CA LEU A 43 -37.64 37.61 76.48
C LEU A 43 -36.48 38.01 75.54
N HIS A 44 -35.37 38.53 76.10
CA HIS A 44 -34.18 38.88 75.33
C HIS A 44 -33.54 37.69 74.60
N GLU A 45 -33.60 36.48 75.16
CA GLU A 45 -33.16 35.28 74.44
C GLU A 45 -34.05 34.97 73.24
N THR A 46 -35.39 35.07 73.35
CA THR A 46 -36.27 34.90 72.18
C THR A 46 -36.06 35.98 71.12
N GLU A 47 -35.75 37.22 71.52
CA GLU A 47 -35.40 38.31 70.60
C GLU A 47 -34.07 38.02 69.87
N ARG A 48 -33.03 37.60 70.60
CA ARG A 48 -31.75 37.19 70.03
C ARG A 48 -31.89 36.02 69.06
N GLN A 49 -32.73 35.04 69.38
CA GLN A 49 -33.03 33.92 68.48
C GLN A 49 -33.75 34.40 67.20
N LYS A 50 -34.75 35.28 67.30
CA LYS A 50 -35.44 35.86 66.14
C LYS A 50 -34.47 36.65 65.25
N LEU A 51 -33.59 37.46 65.84
CA LEU A 51 -32.55 38.20 65.11
C LEU A 51 -31.59 37.27 64.38
N HIS A 52 -31.12 36.19 65.03
CA HIS A 52 -30.24 35.21 64.39
C HIS A 52 -30.94 34.48 63.23
N VAL A 53 -32.22 34.11 63.38
CA VAL A 53 -32.99 33.48 62.29
C VAL A 53 -33.17 34.45 61.12
N TYR A 54 -33.50 35.71 61.38
CA TYR A 54 -33.61 36.75 60.37
C TYR A 54 -32.28 37.00 59.63
N GLN A 55 -31.18 37.14 60.37
CA GLN A 55 -29.86 37.35 59.79
C GLN A 55 -29.40 36.17 58.93
N ARG A 56 -29.63 34.92 59.39
CA ARG A 56 -29.34 33.72 58.58
C ARG A 56 -30.18 33.70 57.30
N ARG A 57 -31.46 34.06 57.39
CA ARG A 57 -32.36 34.13 56.23
C ARG A 57 -31.87 35.17 55.22
N GLN A 58 -31.53 36.38 55.65
CA GLN A 58 -31.00 37.42 54.78
C GLN A 58 -29.66 37.02 54.13
N GLN A 59 -28.78 36.33 54.86
CA GLN A 59 -27.54 35.78 54.30
C GLN A 59 -27.81 34.71 53.23
N GLN A 60 -28.83 33.86 53.40
CA GLN A 60 -29.24 32.91 52.37
C GLN A 60 -29.82 33.63 51.15
N GLU A 61 -30.73 34.60 51.37
CA GLU A 61 -31.34 35.40 50.29
C GLU A 61 -30.28 36.18 49.48
N GLU A 62 -29.21 36.67 50.12
CA GLU A 62 -28.05 37.26 49.43
C GLU A 62 -27.20 36.25 48.64
N LEU A 63 -27.02 35.02 49.14
CA LEU A 63 -26.28 33.97 48.44
C LEU A 63 -27.06 33.46 47.24
N ASP A 64 -28.33 33.12 47.41
CA ASP A 64 -29.25 32.67 46.36
C ASP A 64 -29.31 33.71 45.22
N ALA A 65 -29.36 35.00 45.54
CA ALA A 65 -29.35 36.07 44.55
C ALA A 65 -28.03 36.18 43.76
N ARG A 66 -26.88 35.92 44.40
CA ARG A 66 -25.56 35.90 43.73
C ARG A 66 -25.41 34.66 42.85
N GLU A 67 -25.85 33.50 43.31
CA GLU A 67 -25.85 32.26 42.52
C GLU A 67 -26.77 32.39 41.29
N LEU A 68 -27.95 32.99 41.44
CA LEU A 68 -28.85 33.28 40.32
C LEU A 68 -28.19 34.20 39.29
N ALA A 69 -27.59 35.32 39.72
CA ALA A 69 -26.93 36.26 38.83
C ALA A 69 -25.73 35.64 38.08
N GLN A 70 -24.95 34.77 38.74
CA GLN A 70 -23.88 34.02 38.09
C GLN A 70 -24.40 32.98 37.09
N ALA A 71 -25.50 32.28 37.43
CA ALA A 71 -26.15 31.34 36.53
C ALA A 71 -26.75 32.02 35.28
N GLU A 72 -27.27 33.25 35.42
CA GLU A 72 -27.74 34.07 34.30
C GLU A 72 -26.58 34.55 33.41
N ALA A 73 -25.48 35.02 33.99
CA ALA A 73 -24.28 35.40 33.24
C ALA A 73 -23.71 34.22 32.43
N HIS A 74 -23.53 33.05 33.06
CA HIS A 74 -23.03 31.85 32.38
C HIS A 74 -24.01 31.34 31.30
N ARG A 75 -25.33 31.46 31.51
CA ARG A 75 -26.32 31.19 30.45
C ARG A 75 -26.20 32.15 29.26
N ALA A 76 -25.92 33.43 29.51
CA ALA A 76 -25.70 34.42 28.44
C ALA A 76 -24.42 34.09 27.64
N GLU A 77 -23.32 33.74 28.31
CA GLU A 77 -22.08 33.30 27.67
C GLU A 77 -22.27 32.04 26.81
N LEU A 78 -22.95 31.01 27.35
CA LEU A 78 -23.29 29.81 26.59
C LEU A 78 -24.17 30.10 25.36
N ASN A 79 -25.11 31.04 25.46
CA ASN A 79 -25.94 31.46 24.33
C ASN A 79 -25.11 32.17 23.25
N VAL A 80 -24.14 33.02 23.62
CA VAL A 80 -23.21 33.66 22.68
C VAL A 80 -22.31 32.64 22.00
N ALA A 81 -21.76 31.68 22.75
CA ALA A 81 -20.93 30.60 22.21
C ALA A 81 -21.72 29.72 21.22
N ASN A 82 -22.95 29.33 21.57
CA ASN A 82 -23.86 28.61 20.68
C ASN A 82 -24.18 29.39 19.40
N ALA A 83 -24.41 30.70 19.50
CA ALA A 83 -24.64 31.56 18.32
C ALA A 83 -23.40 31.66 17.40
N GLN A 84 -22.19 31.67 17.96
CA GLN A 84 -20.96 31.61 17.17
C GLN A 84 -20.80 30.24 16.48
N HIS A 85 -21.07 29.14 17.18
CA HIS A 85 -21.08 27.79 16.61
C HIS A 85 -22.12 27.64 15.48
N GLU A 86 -23.31 28.24 15.61
CA GLU A 86 -24.32 28.31 14.55
C GLU A 86 -23.79 28.99 13.28
N VAL A 87 -23.07 30.13 13.42
CA VAL A 87 -22.51 30.85 12.27
C VAL A 87 -21.43 30.02 11.57
N VAL A 88 -20.50 29.42 12.33
CA VAL A 88 -19.45 28.55 11.79
C VAL A 88 -20.05 27.32 11.10
N ARG A 89 -21.09 26.71 11.69
CA ARG A 89 -21.84 25.59 11.09
C ARG A 89 -22.46 25.99 9.75
N ARG A 90 -23.19 27.10 9.67
CA ARG A 90 -23.82 27.59 8.43
C ARG A 90 -22.77 27.94 7.35
N GLN A 91 -21.61 28.46 7.74
CA GLN A 91 -20.49 28.69 6.82
C GLN A 91 -19.92 27.36 6.28
N ALA A 92 -19.70 26.36 7.13
CA ALA A 92 -19.24 25.04 6.72
C ALA A 92 -20.26 24.32 5.81
N GLU A 93 -21.56 24.39 6.14
CA GLU A 93 -22.67 23.88 5.33
C GLU A 93 -22.70 24.55 3.94
N ALA A 94 -22.49 25.88 3.86
CA ALA A 94 -22.44 26.60 2.59
C ALA A 94 -21.20 26.23 1.74
N VAL A 95 -20.02 26.09 2.35
CA VAL A 95 -18.79 25.63 1.65
C VAL A 95 -18.96 24.20 1.13
N LEU A 96 -19.56 23.30 1.93
CA LEU A 96 -19.85 21.93 1.51
C LEU A 96 -20.85 21.88 0.34
N GLN A 97 -21.93 22.68 0.39
CA GLN A 97 -22.88 22.78 -0.72
C GLN A 97 -22.25 23.36 -2.00
N ALA A 98 -21.30 24.31 -1.88
CA ALA A 98 -20.56 24.83 -3.02
C ALA A 98 -19.63 23.75 -3.62
N TYR A 99 -18.93 22.98 -2.78
CA TYR A 99 -18.08 21.88 -3.21
C TYR A 99 -18.88 20.77 -3.93
N ILE A 100 -20.00 20.34 -3.36
CA ILE A 100 -20.89 19.33 -3.97
C ILE A 100 -21.37 19.78 -5.35
N LYS A 101 -21.75 21.05 -5.52
CA LYS A 101 -22.15 21.59 -6.84
C LYS A 101 -20.99 21.60 -7.84
N GLN A 102 -19.78 21.95 -7.40
CA GLN A 102 -18.59 21.88 -8.26
C GLN A 102 -18.24 20.44 -8.65
N GLU A 103 -18.37 19.48 -7.74
CA GLU A 103 -18.16 18.06 -8.03
C GLU A 103 -19.24 17.50 -8.97
N GLU A 104 -20.52 17.87 -8.80
CA GLU A 104 -21.58 17.52 -9.75
C GLU A 104 -21.35 18.13 -11.15
N GLU A 105 -20.94 19.39 -11.24
CA GLU A 105 -20.60 20.02 -12.52
C GLU A 105 -19.39 19.34 -13.18
N GLU A 106 -18.32 19.05 -12.44
CA GLU A 106 -17.16 18.37 -13.00
C GLU A 106 -17.50 16.93 -13.43
N ARG A 107 -18.33 16.23 -12.63
CA ARG A 107 -18.85 14.90 -12.96
C ARG A 107 -19.66 14.93 -14.26
N ARG A 108 -20.56 15.91 -14.45
CA ARG A 108 -21.31 16.10 -15.71
C ARG A 108 -20.38 16.39 -16.89
N ARG A 109 -19.40 17.30 -16.73
CA ARG A 109 -18.42 17.61 -17.78
C ARG A 109 -17.60 16.38 -18.18
N ARG A 110 -17.17 15.55 -17.22
CA ARG A 110 -16.47 14.28 -17.46
C ARG A 110 -17.36 13.26 -18.18
N GLU A 111 -18.64 13.14 -17.81
CA GLU A 111 -19.61 12.25 -18.48
C GLU A 111 -19.94 12.72 -19.91
N GLU A 112 -20.07 14.03 -20.15
CA GLU A 112 -20.24 14.59 -21.50
C GLU A 112 -18.99 14.40 -22.36
N GLU A 113 -17.79 14.61 -21.81
CA GLU A 113 -16.54 14.38 -22.54
C GLU A 113 -16.33 12.89 -22.86
N GLN A 114 -16.66 11.98 -21.94
CA GLN A 114 -16.66 10.54 -22.19
C GLN A 114 -17.64 10.17 -23.31
N ARG A 115 -18.89 10.66 -23.26
CA ARG A 115 -19.88 10.42 -24.33
C ARG A 115 -19.41 10.92 -25.70
N ARG A 116 -18.81 12.12 -25.78
CA ARG A 116 -18.24 12.64 -27.03
C ARG A 116 -17.09 11.77 -27.55
N ARG A 117 -16.21 11.29 -26.68
CA ARG A 117 -15.12 10.38 -27.05
C ARG A 117 -15.65 9.02 -27.53
N GLU A 118 -16.64 8.45 -26.85
CA GLU A 118 -17.32 7.21 -27.25
C GLU A 118 -18.06 7.35 -28.59
N GLU A 119 -18.71 8.49 -28.84
CA GLU A 119 -19.38 8.80 -30.11
C GLU A 119 -18.36 8.98 -31.25
N GLU A 120 -17.26 9.68 -31.00
CA GLU A 120 -16.13 9.78 -31.95
C GLU A 120 -15.49 8.42 -32.24
N GLU A 121 -15.25 7.57 -31.24
CA GLU A 121 -14.67 6.24 -31.44
C GLU A 121 -15.62 5.30 -32.18
N ARG A 122 -16.92 5.31 -31.84
CA ARG A 122 -17.94 4.57 -32.60
C ARG A 122 -17.99 5.02 -34.06
N ARG A 123 -17.97 6.32 -34.31
CA ARG A 123 -17.96 6.89 -35.67
C ARG A 123 -16.70 6.49 -36.44
N LYS A 124 -15.50 6.61 -35.85
CA LYS A 124 -14.24 6.17 -36.47
C LYS A 124 -14.26 4.68 -36.81
N LEU A 125 -14.80 3.85 -35.91
CA LEU A 125 -14.90 2.40 -36.09
C LEU A 125 -15.94 2.04 -37.16
N GLU A 126 -17.02 2.81 -37.30
CA GLU A 126 -17.99 2.66 -38.40
C GLU A 126 -17.40 3.10 -39.76
N GLU A 127 -16.68 4.24 -39.80
CA GLU A 127 -15.96 4.71 -41.00
C GLU A 127 -14.87 3.71 -41.44
N ASP A 128 -14.13 3.10 -40.51
CA ASP A 128 -13.15 2.03 -40.82
C ASP A 128 -13.83 0.73 -41.28
N LEU A 129 -14.97 0.34 -40.69
CA LEU A 129 -15.75 -0.83 -41.16
C LEU A 129 -16.39 -0.59 -42.53
N ALA A 130 -16.71 0.65 -42.88
CA ALA A 130 -17.16 1.03 -44.22
C ALA A 130 -16.00 0.98 -45.23
N ARG A 131 -14.83 1.52 -44.88
CA ARG A 131 -13.60 1.46 -45.69
C ARG A 131 -13.18 0.03 -46.00
N ARG A 132 -13.16 -0.86 -44.99
CA ARG A 132 -12.81 -2.28 -45.19
C ARG A 132 -13.78 -2.98 -46.12
N ARG A 133 -15.09 -2.79 -45.93
CA ARG A 133 -16.11 -3.36 -46.83
C ARG A 133 -15.97 -2.86 -48.27
N ALA A 134 -15.67 -1.56 -48.48
CA ALA A 134 -15.41 -1.01 -49.81
C ALA A 134 -14.10 -1.55 -50.44
N GLU A 135 -13.06 -1.77 -49.64
CA GLU A 135 -11.80 -2.37 -50.11
C GLU A 135 -11.96 -3.86 -50.45
N GLU A 136 -12.72 -4.61 -49.64
CA GLU A 136 -13.09 -6.01 -49.89
C GLU A 136 -13.95 -6.14 -51.16
N GLU A 137 -14.96 -5.27 -51.34
CA GLU A 137 -15.79 -5.26 -52.55
C GLU A 137 -14.97 -4.90 -53.79
N ARG A 138 -14.05 -3.94 -53.70
CA ARG A 138 -13.11 -3.63 -54.78
C ARG A 138 -12.23 -4.82 -55.13
N LYS A 139 -11.63 -5.48 -54.15
CA LYS A 139 -10.81 -6.69 -54.37
C LYS A 139 -11.62 -7.83 -54.98
N ALA A 140 -12.88 -8.02 -54.57
CA ALA A 140 -13.78 -9.01 -55.14
C ALA A 140 -14.14 -8.70 -56.60
N ARG A 141 -14.36 -7.42 -56.95
CA ARG A 141 -14.55 -6.96 -58.34
C ARG A 141 -13.29 -7.17 -59.17
N GLU A 142 -12.13 -6.72 -58.69
CA GLU A 142 -10.83 -6.85 -59.36
C GLU A 142 -10.41 -8.33 -59.55
N GLU A 143 -10.71 -9.21 -58.59
CA GLU A 143 -10.52 -10.65 -58.75
C GLU A 143 -11.53 -11.28 -59.72
N LYS A 144 -12.81 -10.89 -59.70
CA LYS A 144 -13.81 -11.38 -60.65
C LYS A 144 -13.39 -11.02 -62.09
N ASP A 145 -13.00 -9.78 -62.32
CA ASP A 145 -12.47 -9.29 -63.60
C ASP A 145 -11.24 -10.09 -64.05
N ARG A 146 -10.31 -10.39 -63.13
CA ARG A 146 -9.14 -11.24 -63.43
C ARG A 146 -9.57 -12.65 -63.83
N ARG A 147 -10.43 -13.31 -63.05
CA ARG A 147 -10.93 -14.66 -63.34
C ARG A 147 -11.69 -14.71 -64.67
N GLU A 148 -12.44 -13.66 -65.02
CA GLU A 148 -13.14 -13.58 -66.30
C GLU A 148 -12.17 -13.38 -67.48
N ARG A 149 -11.12 -12.55 -67.33
CA ARG A 149 -10.05 -12.41 -68.33
C ARG A 149 -9.28 -13.73 -68.52
N GLU A 150 -8.94 -14.43 -67.45
CA GLU A 150 -8.32 -15.76 -67.51
C GLU A 150 -9.21 -16.80 -68.18
N ALA A 151 -10.53 -16.78 -67.92
CA ALA A 151 -11.48 -17.68 -68.56
C ALA A 151 -11.63 -17.39 -70.06
N ARG A 152 -11.73 -16.11 -70.44
CA ARG A 152 -11.76 -15.66 -71.85
C ARG A 152 -10.48 -16.08 -72.59
N ALA A 153 -9.31 -15.84 -72.00
CA ALA A 153 -8.02 -16.22 -72.58
C ALA A 153 -7.86 -17.74 -72.73
N LYS A 154 -8.36 -18.55 -71.77
CA LYS A 154 -8.39 -20.01 -71.90
C LYS A 154 -9.32 -20.49 -73.01
N ALA A 155 -10.52 -19.92 -73.13
CA ALA A 155 -11.45 -20.27 -74.21
C ALA A 155 -10.93 -19.85 -75.60
N GLU A 156 -10.19 -18.74 -75.69
CA GLU A 156 -9.52 -18.30 -76.91
C GLU A 156 -8.33 -19.21 -77.27
N ALA A 157 -7.49 -19.57 -76.31
CA ALA A 157 -6.41 -20.53 -76.49
C ALA A 157 -6.92 -21.94 -76.86
N GLU A 158 -8.04 -22.39 -76.27
CA GLU A 158 -8.68 -23.66 -76.62
C GLU A 158 -9.25 -23.63 -78.05
N ARG A 159 -9.88 -22.52 -78.47
CA ARG A 159 -10.32 -22.31 -79.86
C ARG A 159 -9.15 -22.31 -80.85
N LEU A 160 -8.04 -21.64 -80.51
CA LEU A 160 -6.83 -21.66 -81.32
C LEU A 160 -6.24 -23.08 -81.40
N ALA A 161 -6.17 -23.82 -80.29
CA ALA A 161 -5.68 -25.20 -80.27
C ALA A 161 -6.60 -26.17 -81.05
N ILE A 162 -7.91 -25.95 -81.08
CA ILE A 162 -8.85 -26.70 -81.93
C ILE A 162 -8.63 -26.35 -83.40
N TYR A 163 -8.44 -25.08 -83.75
CA TYR A 163 -8.16 -24.63 -85.11
C TYR A 163 -6.80 -25.14 -85.61
N GLU A 164 -5.76 -25.10 -84.78
CA GLU A 164 -4.45 -25.68 -85.08
C GLU A 164 -4.51 -27.20 -85.21
N LYS A 165 -5.30 -27.90 -84.39
CA LYS A 165 -5.55 -29.35 -84.57
C LYS A 165 -6.27 -29.65 -85.89
N GLN A 166 -7.33 -28.92 -86.24
CA GLN A 166 -8.02 -29.11 -87.52
C GLN A 166 -7.11 -28.80 -88.71
N LYS A 167 -6.25 -27.78 -88.60
CA LYS A 167 -5.23 -27.46 -89.61
C LYS A 167 -4.17 -28.56 -89.69
N ALA A 168 -3.70 -29.07 -88.55
CA ALA A 168 -2.73 -30.15 -88.47
C ALA A 168 -3.30 -31.48 -88.99
N GLU A 169 -4.55 -31.83 -88.70
CA GLU A 169 -5.22 -33.00 -89.28
C GLU A 169 -5.43 -32.85 -90.79
N ALA A 170 -5.76 -31.65 -91.28
CA ALA A 170 -5.87 -31.38 -92.72
C ALA A 170 -4.50 -31.40 -93.44
N GLU A 171 -3.44 -30.93 -92.77
CA GLU A 171 -2.07 -30.96 -93.26
C GLU A 171 -1.47 -32.38 -93.18
N GLU A 172 -1.75 -33.12 -92.11
CA GLU A 172 -1.37 -34.53 -91.94
C GLU A 172 -2.12 -35.42 -92.93
N LYS A 173 -3.41 -35.18 -93.19
CA LYS A 173 -4.14 -35.92 -94.23
C LYS A 173 -3.56 -35.65 -95.62
N ARG A 174 -3.23 -34.40 -95.93
CA ARG A 174 -2.48 -34.02 -97.15
C ARG A 174 -1.03 -34.54 -97.17
N ARG A 175 -0.44 -34.82 -96.01
CA ARG A 175 0.86 -35.48 -95.89
C ARG A 175 0.73 -36.96 -96.17
N ARG A 176 -0.20 -37.67 -95.53
CA ARG A 176 -0.52 -39.08 -95.80
C ARG A 176 -0.89 -39.32 -97.27
N GLU A 177 -1.71 -38.46 -97.89
CA GLU A 177 -2.00 -38.51 -99.33
C GLU A 177 -0.76 -38.30 -100.22
N LYS A 178 0.29 -37.62 -99.72
CA LYS A 178 1.59 -37.49 -100.40
C LYS A 178 2.58 -38.60 -100.01
N GLU A 179 2.51 -39.12 -98.80
CA GLU A 179 3.37 -40.15 -98.24
C GLU A 179 2.93 -41.54 -98.71
N GLU A 180 1.68 -41.75 -99.13
CA GLU A 180 1.27 -42.92 -99.94
C GLU A 180 1.80 -42.87 -101.39
N VAL A 181 2.17 -41.68 -101.88
CA VAL A 181 2.81 -41.49 -103.19
C VAL A 181 4.35 -41.55 -103.06
N GLU A 182 4.92 -40.92 -102.03
CA GLU A 182 6.36 -40.96 -101.74
C GLU A 182 6.82 -42.30 -101.16
N SER A 183 6.03 -43.02 -100.35
CA SER A 183 6.46 -44.35 -99.85
C SER A 183 6.70 -45.32 -101.01
N ARG A 184 5.84 -45.30 -102.03
CA ARG A 184 6.03 -46.05 -103.29
C ARG A 184 7.25 -45.62 -104.11
N GLN A 185 7.88 -44.49 -103.80
CA GLN A 185 9.13 -44.01 -104.41
C GLN A 185 10.34 -44.14 -103.47
N ARG A 186 10.10 -44.21 -102.16
CA ARG A 186 11.13 -44.37 -101.12
C ARG A 186 11.38 -45.83 -100.77
N GLU A 187 10.44 -46.76 -101.01
CA GLU A 187 10.73 -48.21 -100.99
C GLU A 187 11.82 -48.60 -102.01
N GLU A 188 11.98 -47.84 -103.10
CA GLU A 188 13.10 -48.01 -104.05
C GLU A 188 14.42 -47.37 -103.55
N GLN A 189 14.37 -46.41 -102.63
CA GLN A 189 15.55 -45.62 -102.18
C GLN A 189 16.07 -46.03 -100.79
N GLU A 190 15.20 -46.48 -99.87
CA GLU A 190 15.59 -46.94 -98.53
C GLU A 190 16.39 -48.26 -98.56
N ASN A 191 16.39 -48.94 -99.71
CA ASN A 191 17.24 -50.09 -99.99
C ASN A 191 18.72 -49.70 -100.26
N ALA A 192 19.03 -48.40 -100.41
CA ALA A 192 20.37 -47.89 -100.70
C ALA A 192 21.10 -47.25 -99.49
N GLU A 193 20.38 -46.64 -98.53
CA GLU A 193 21.01 -45.85 -97.46
C GLU A 193 21.28 -46.62 -96.15
N ARG A 194 20.99 -47.93 -96.10
CA ARG A 194 21.36 -48.80 -94.96
C ARG A 194 22.86 -48.98 -94.73
N GLU A 195 23.71 -48.47 -95.63
CA GLU A 195 25.18 -48.52 -95.51
C GLU A 195 25.77 -47.37 -94.66
N ALA A 196 25.03 -46.27 -94.45
CA ALA A 196 25.56 -45.06 -93.81
C ALA A 196 25.52 -45.06 -92.25
N ALA A 197 24.93 -46.07 -91.62
CA ALA A 197 24.66 -46.11 -90.17
C ALA A 197 25.89 -46.47 -89.29
N LEU A 198 27.11 -46.09 -89.69
CA LEU A 198 28.35 -46.38 -88.95
C LEU A 198 29.35 -45.22 -88.96
N ARG A 199 29.16 -44.22 -88.07
CA ARG A 199 30.26 -43.63 -87.27
C ARG A 199 29.79 -42.58 -86.23
N LYS A 200 29.85 -43.00 -84.96
CA LYS A 200 30.22 -42.21 -83.75
C LYS A 200 29.21 -41.16 -83.26
N GLU A 201 28.97 -40.94 -81.96
CA GLU A 201 29.86 -40.88 -80.77
C GLU A 201 30.78 -39.62 -80.79
N GLU A 202 31.06 -38.91 -79.69
CA GLU A 202 30.97 -39.24 -78.25
C GLU A 202 31.06 -37.96 -77.37
N ALA A 203 30.90 -38.11 -76.03
CA ALA A 203 31.37 -37.21 -74.93
C ALA A 203 30.78 -35.76 -74.82
N GLU A 204 30.43 -35.11 -73.69
CA GLU A 204 30.63 -35.15 -72.21
C GLU A 204 31.27 -33.82 -71.70
N LYS A 205 30.68 -33.07 -70.72
CA LYS A 205 30.95 -32.96 -69.23
C LYS A 205 32.32 -32.26 -68.86
N GLN A 206 32.60 -31.60 -67.71
CA GLN A 206 31.91 -31.23 -66.44
C GLN A 206 32.75 -30.21 -65.55
N ALA A 207 32.18 -29.68 -64.43
CA ALA A 207 32.81 -29.32 -63.11
C ALA A 207 33.81 -28.11 -62.93
N ALA A 208 34.20 -27.57 -61.73
CA ALA A 208 33.58 -27.33 -60.37
C ALA A 208 34.50 -26.56 -59.31
N ALA A 209 33.93 -26.03 -58.19
CA ALA A 209 34.53 -25.61 -56.85
C ALA A 209 35.48 -24.35 -56.75
N ALA A 210 36.06 -23.80 -55.64
CA ALA A 210 36.11 -23.87 -54.12
C ALA A 210 36.95 -22.64 -53.53
N LYS A 211 37.23 -22.25 -52.24
CA LYS A 211 36.72 -22.41 -50.82
C LYS A 211 37.49 -21.52 -49.74
N VAL A 212 36.78 -20.82 -48.81
CA VAL A 212 37.00 -20.67 -47.30
C VAL A 212 38.08 -19.71 -46.62
N PRO A 213 37.90 -19.18 -45.34
CA PRO A 213 38.69 -18.09 -44.67
C PRO A 213 39.15 -18.28 -43.15
N ALA A 214 39.68 -17.24 -42.42
CA ALA A 214 39.94 -17.22 -40.93
C ALA A 214 40.09 -15.79 -40.22
N PRO A 215 39.97 -15.61 -38.85
CA PRO A 215 39.91 -14.28 -38.13
C PRO A 215 40.68 -14.10 -36.74
N GLY A 216 40.57 -12.92 -36.02
CA GLY A 216 41.06 -12.71 -34.60
C GLY A 216 40.70 -11.36 -33.86
N PRO A 217 40.80 -11.20 -32.48
CA PRO A 217 40.05 -10.16 -31.68
C PRO A 217 40.67 -9.47 -30.39
N SER A 218 39.90 -8.58 -29.70
CA SER A 218 40.01 -8.02 -28.28
C SER A 218 40.84 -6.72 -28.01
N ALA A 219 40.86 -5.98 -26.86
CA ALA A 219 40.39 -6.17 -25.44
C ALA A 219 39.79 -4.90 -24.68
N ARG A 220 40.26 -4.46 -23.46
CA ARG A 220 39.47 -3.61 -22.48
C ARG A 220 40.25 -2.75 -21.40
N GLN A 221 39.53 -2.01 -20.50
CA GLN A 221 39.97 -1.01 -19.45
C GLN A 221 39.71 -1.39 -17.95
N LEU A 222 40.23 -0.62 -16.95
CA LEU A 222 39.88 -0.61 -15.49
C LEU A 222 40.08 0.79 -14.75
N PRO A 223 39.56 1.05 -13.50
CA PRO A 223 39.43 2.41 -12.87
C PRO A 223 39.95 2.62 -11.40
N GLN A 224 39.51 3.70 -10.72
CA GLN A 224 39.98 4.30 -9.42
C GLN A 224 39.25 3.84 -8.10
N SER A 225 39.59 4.43 -6.93
CA SER A 225 39.21 4.05 -5.54
C SER A 225 38.80 5.22 -4.58
N SER A 226 38.18 4.94 -3.41
CA SER A 226 37.82 5.94 -2.36
C SER A 226 37.67 5.34 -0.91
N GLY A 227 37.46 6.20 0.11
CA GLY A 227 37.68 5.93 1.56
C GLY A 227 36.51 5.41 2.45
N ARG A 228 36.67 5.47 3.80
CA ARG A 228 35.97 4.60 4.79
C ARG A 228 35.51 5.33 6.10
N PRO A 229 34.30 5.05 6.66
CA PRO A 229 33.75 5.66 7.89
C PRO A 229 33.94 4.81 9.19
N SER A 230 33.23 5.11 10.29
CA SER A 230 33.33 4.48 11.64
C SER A 230 32.55 3.14 11.83
N SER A 231 32.79 2.40 12.92
CA SER A 231 32.37 0.99 13.11
C SER A 231 30.86 0.70 13.08
N SER A 232 30.05 1.30 13.95
CA SER A 232 28.59 1.04 13.97
C SER A 232 27.89 1.53 12.69
N ALA A 233 28.39 2.61 12.08
CA ALA A 233 27.97 3.06 10.76
C ALA A 233 28.42 2.09 9.64
N GLN A 234 29.63 1.52 9.72
CA GLN A 234 30.10 0.45 8.83
C GLN A 234 29.20 -0.79 8.92
N GLU A 235 28.73 -1.17 10.10
CA GLU A 235 27.83 -2.31 10.30
C GLU A 235 26.49 -2.08 9.58
N LEU A 236 25.81 -0.94 9.83
CA LEU A 236 24.57 -0.57 9.12
C LEU A 236 24.77 -0.47 7.60
N GLU A 237 25.88 0.12 7.15
CA GLU A 237 26.28 0.15 5.75
C GLU A 237 26.45 -1.26 5.16
N SER A 238 27.18 -2.15 5.84
CA SER A 238 27.44 -3.52 5.38
C SER A 238 26.15 -4.34 5.29
N LEU A 239 25.24 -4.16 6.24
CA LEU A 239 23.94 -4.80 6.27
C LEU A 239 23.06 -4.29 5.13
N HIS A 240 23.01 -2.96 4.95
CA HIS A 240 22.27 -2.34 3.85
C HIS A 240 22.81 -2.79 2.48
N ARG A 241 24.14 -2.80 2.28
CA ARG A 241 24.80 -3.30 1.07
C ARG A 241 24.50 -4.79 0.82
N SER A 242 24.41 -5.60 1.86
CA SER A 242 23.99 -7.01 1.77
C SER A 242 22.55 -7.12 1.24
N TYR A 243 21.62 -6.35 1.78
CA TYR A 243 20.24 -6.29 1.28
C TYR A 243 20.15 -5.73 -0.15
N LEU A 244 20.92 -4.72 -0.53
CA LEU A 244 20.98 -4.24 -1.92
C LEU A 244 21.52 -5.31 -2.88
N THR A 245 22.50 -6.11 -2.45
CA THR A 245 23.03 -7.25 -3.22
C THR A 245 21.95 -8.31 -3.46
N ILE A 246 21.20 -8.68 -2.41
CA ILE A 246 20.03 -9.58 -2.53
C ILE A 246 18.97 -8.98 -3.48
N HIS A 247 18.70 -7.68 -3.38
CA HIS A 247 17.75 -7.01 -4.28
C HIS A 247 18.21 -7.01 -5.74
N LYS A 248 19.51 -6.83 -6.02
CA LYS A 248 20.09 -6.96 -7.36
C LYS A 248 19.95 -8.40 -7.86
N LYS A 249 20.43 -9.38 -7.10
CA LYS A 249 20.32 -10.82 -7.40
C LYS A 249 18.89 -11.25 -7.72
N LEU A 250 17.91 -10.77 -6.95
CA LEU A 250 16.49 -11.01 -7.21
C LEU A 250 15.96 -10.33 -8.49
N LYS A 251 16.52 -9.19 -8.94
CA LYS A 251 16.17 -8.60 -10.25
C LYS A 251 16.69 -9.48 -11.39
N ASP A 252 17.95 -9.91 -11.29
CA ASP A 252 18.62 -10.73 -12.29
C ASP A 252 17.96 -12.11 -12.39
N PHE A 253 17.76 -12.78 -11.26
CA PHE A 253 17.01 -14.04 -11.14
C PHE A 253 15.59 -13.97 -11.75
N ARG A 254 14.80 -12.91 -11.46
CA ARG A 254 13.45 -12.79 -12.06
C ARG A 254 13.47 -12.58 -13.57
N ARG A 255 14.50 -11.95 -14.12
CA ARG A 255 14.69 -11.83 -15.58
C ARG A 255 15.01 -13.21 -16.15
N GLU A 256 16.05 -13.86 -15.65
CA GLU A 256 16.53 -15.15 -16.17
C GLU A 256 15.53 -16.29 -16.01
N PHE A 257 14.83 -16.35 -14.88
CA PHE A 257 13.72 -17.30 -14.67
C PHE A 257 12.60 -17.07 -15.70
N TRP A 258 12.22 -15.82 -15.97
CA TRP A 258 11.19 -15.52 -16.96
C TRP A 258 11.64 -15.83 -18.40
N GLU A 259 12.91 -15.56 -18.76
CA GLU A 259 13.44 -15.96 -20.08
C GLU A 259 13.57 -17.48 -20.24
N ARG A 260 13.76 -18.25 -19.15
CA ARG A 260 13.64 -19.71 -19.17
C ARG A 260 12.18 -20.15 -19.35
N VAL A 261 11.26 -19.61 -18.55
CA VAL A 261 9.81 -19.90 -18.64
C VAL A 261 9.23 -19.55 -20.01
N LYS A 262 9.70 -18.49 -20.70
CA LYS A 262 9.29 -18.19 -22.07
C LYS A 262 9.58 -19.32 -23.08
N LYS A 263 10.65 -20.11 -22.85
CA LYS A 263 11.09 -21.21 -23.71
C LYS A 263 10.36 -22.51 -23.44
N ASP A 264 9.59 -22.59 -22.35
CA ASP A 264 8.74 -23.73 -21.98
C ASP A 264 7.26 -23.36 -22.20
N PRO A 265 6.62 -23.83 -23.30
CA PRO A 265 5.22 -23.54 -23.57
C PRO A 265 4.25 -24.05 -22.49
N SER A 266 4.62 -25.09 -21.74
CA SER A 266 3.76 -25.72 -20.73
C SER A 266 3.76 -24.93 -19.41
N LEU A 267 4.91 -24.43 -18.98
CA LEU A 267 5.07 -23.70 -17.73
C LEU A 267 4.69 -22.21 -17.87
N LYS A 268 4.86 -21.62 -19.06
CA LYS A 268 4.53 -20.22 -19.38
C LYS A 268 3.12 -19.76 -18.98
N PRO A 269 2.00 -20.46 -19.33
CA PRO A 269 0.66 -20.04 -18.91
C PRO A 269 0.52 -20.10 -17.39
N HIS A 270 0.88 -21.24 -16.79
CA HIS A 270 0.79 -21.48 -15.34
C HIS A 270 1.50 -20.38 -14.52
N VAL A 271 2.77 -20.09 -14.81
CA VAL A 271 3.51 -19.02 -14.12
C VAL A 271 2.92 -17.63 -14.39
N GLY A 272 2.38 -17.40 -15.59
CA GLY A 272 1.64 -16.20 -15.94
C GLY A 272 0.39 -15.99 -15.09
N ASP A 273 -0.39 -17.05 -14.87
CA ASP A 273 -1.63 -17.02 -14.08
C ASP A 273 -1.38 -16.94 -12.58
N MET A 274 -0.40 -17.67 -12.05
CA MET A 274 0.04 -17.53 -10.65
C MET A 274 0.50 -16.09 -10.35
N ARG A 275 1.26 -15.50 -11.28
CA ARG A 275 1.69 -14.09 -11.22
C ARG A 275 0.50 -13.12 -11.32
N ARG A 276 -0.50 -13.39 -12.17
CA ARG A 276 -1.75 -12.59 -12.24
C ARG A 276 -2.51 -12.68 -10.92
N ALA A 277 -2.79 -13.90 -10.45
CA ALA A 277 -3.52 -14.17 -9.22
C ALA A 277 -2.92 -13.48 -7.99
N MET A 278 -1.59 -13.53 -7.81
CA MET A 278 -0.93 -12.82 -6.71
C MET A 278 -1.10 -11.30 -6.78
N ARG A 279 -0.94 -10.69 -7.96
CA ARG A 279 -1.15 -9.23 -8.12
C ARG A 279 -2.61 -8.86 -7.83
N THR A 280 -3.55 -9.62 -8.38
CA THR A 280 -4.98 -9.37 -8.23
C THR A 280 -5.43 -9.56 -6.79
N SER A 281 -4.98 -10.59 -6.07
CA SER A 281 -5.28 -10.74 -4.64
C SER A 281 -4.74 -9.58 -3.79
N VAL A 282 -3.50 -9.12 -4.04
CA VAL A 282 -2.93 -7.98 -3.30
C VAL A 282 -3.69 -6.68 -3.57
N GLY A 283 -4.16 -6.45 -4.80
CA GLY A 283 -5.03 -5.32 -5.17
C GLY A 283 -6.53 -5.58 -5.01
N GLN A 284 -6.93 -6.64 -4.30
CA GLN A 284 -8.31 -6.92 -3.88
C GLN A 284 -8.45 -6.84 -2.35
N LEU A 285 -7.42 -6.35 -1.66
CA LEU A 285 -7.47 -6.12 -0.22
C LEU A 285 -8.24 -4.83 0.07
N THR A 286 -9.11 -4.87 1.06
CA THR A 286 -9.90 -3.72 1.52
C THR A 286 -9.93 -3.71 3.06
N ASP A 287 -10.64 -2.78 3.69
CA ASP A 287 -10.82 -2.82 5.16
C ASP A 287 -11.73 -3.98 5.64
N ASP A 288 -12.40 -4.71 4.73
CA ASP A 288 -13.20 -5.89 5.09
C ASP A 288 -12.35 -7.14 5.35
N LYS A 289 -12.18 -7.46 6.63
CA LYS A 289 -11.52 -8.67 7.14
C LYS A 289 -12.08 -9.98 6.59
N VAL A 290 -13.36 -10.05 6.24
CA VAL A 290 -14.02 -11.29 5.76
C VAL A 290 -13.72 -11.50 4.26
N GLY A 291 -13.92 -10.49 3.42
CA GLY A 291 -13.56 -10.49 2.01
C GLY A 291 -12.06 -10.76 1.79
N ASN A 292 -11.20 -10.12 2.59
CA ASN A 292 -9.74 -10.32 2.56
C ASN A 292 -9.33 -11.79 2.69
N LYS A 293 -10.04 -12.60 3.47
CA LYS A 293 -9.71 -14.02 3.64
C LYS A 293 -9.61 -14.76 2.29
N LYS A 294 -10.51 -14.47 1.34
CA LYS A 294 -10.48 -15.07 -0.01
C LYS A 294 -9.23 -14.66 -0.79
N ALA A 295 -8.75 -13.43 -0.63
CA ALA A 295 -7.52 -12.95 -1.25
C ALA A 295 -6.28 -13.63 -0.64
N HIS A 296 -6.25 -13.78 0.69
CA HIS A 296 -5.20 -14.45 1.45
C HIS A 296 -5.09 -15.93 1.08
N ASP A 297 -6.20 -16.67 1.14
CA ASP A 297 -6.26 -18.09 0.82
C ASP A 297 -5.82 -18.33 -0.64
N ARG A 298 -6.21 -17.47 -1.59
CA ARG A 298 -5.74 -17.56 -2.99
C ARG A 298 -4.22 -17.39 -3.11
N VAL A 299 -3.58 -16.48 -2.37
CA VAL A 299 -2.10 -16.33 -2.37
C VAL A 299 -1.44 -17.55 -1.73
N LYS A 300 -1.97 -18.06 -0.60
CA LYS A 300 -1.45 -19.26 0.06
C LYS A 300 -1.52 -20.49 -0.86
N ILE A 301 -2.67 -20.76 -1.47
CA ILE A 301 -2.88 -21.86 -2.41
C ILE A 301 -1.92 -21.73 -3.61
N THR A 302 -1.72 -20.51 -4.13
CA THR A 302 -0.76 -20.26 -5.23
C THR A 302 0.69 -20.61 -4.83
N LEU A 303 1.10 -20.36 -3.58
CA LEU A 303 2.42 -20.75 -3.08
C LEU A 303 2.54 -22.26 -2.83
N LEU A 304 1.51 -22.90 -2.25
CA LEU A 304 1.50 -24.35 -2.04
C LEU A 304 1.55 -25.12 -3.36
N ARG A 305 0.84 -24.64 -4.39
CA ARG A 305 0.92 -25.16 -5.77
C ARG A 305 2.33 -25.05 -6.35
N ALA A 306 3.04 -23.96 -6.07
CA ALA A 306 4.44 -23.78 -6.48
C ALA A 306 5.45 -24.60 -5.68
N LEU A 307 5.11 -25.01 -4.44
CA LEU A 307 5.92 -25.89 -3.60
C LEU A 307 5.76 -27.36 -4.02
N ASN A 308 4.52 -27.80 -4.30
CA ASN A 308 4.17 -29.23 -4.32
C ASN A 308 3.78 -29.78 -5.71
N GLU A 309 3.13 -28.99 -6.58
CA GLU A 309 2.59 -29.49 -7.86
C GLU A 309 3.51 -29.21 -9.06
N LEU A 310 4.17 -28.05 -9.07
CA LEU A 310 4.92 -27.56 -10.23
C LEU A 310 6.44 -27.71 -10.03
N PRO A 311 7.07 -28.76 -10.61
CA PRO A 311 8.50 -28.97 -10.44
C PRO A 311 9.29 -27.79 -11.03
N SER A 312 10.23 -27.26 -10.26
CA SER A 312 11.16 -26.23 -10.72
C SER A 312 12.52 -26.43 -10.04
N PRO A 313 13.65 -26.07 -10.70
CA PRO A 313 14.98 -26.34 -10.17
C PRO A 313 15.16 -25.80 -8.74
N PRO A 314 15.80 -26.55 -7.83
CA PRO A 314 16.04 -26.12 -6.46
C PRO A 314 17.05 -24.97 -6.42
N VAL A 315 16.90 -24.09 -5.44
CA VAL A 315 17.76 -22.92 -5.21
C VAL A 315 18.02 -22.78 -3.71
N SER A 316 19.30 -22.59 -3.34
CA SER A 316 19.73 -22.32 -1.95
C SER A 316 18.92 -21.19 -1.30
N VAL A 317 18.56 -21.36 -0.03
CA VAL A 317 17.85 -20.34 0.76
C VAL A 317 18.83 -19.26 1.26
N ASN A 318 20.04 -19.64 1.69
CA ASN A 318 21.10 -18.71 2.13
C ASN A 318 21.44 -17.66 1.06
N ASP A 319 21.36 -18.06 -0.21
CA ASP A 319 21.61 -17.21 -1.38
C ASP A 319 20.77 -15.93 -1.43
N TYR A 320 19.69 -15.85 -0.63
CA TYR A 320 18.74 -14.75 -0.55
C TYR A 320 18.51 -14.27 0.89
N LEU A 321 19.33 -14.72 1.85
CA LEU A 321 19.35 -14.24 3.24
C LEU A 321 20.56 -13.32 3.49
N PRO A 322 20.41 -12.26 4.29
CA PRO A 322 21.55 -11.45 4.74
C PRO A 322 22.41 -12.22 5.75
N PRO A 323 23.70 -11.88 5.95
CA PRO A 323 24.63 -12.68 6.76
C PRO A 323 24.14 -13.05 8.18
N HIS A 324 23.51 -12.11 8.89
CA HIS A 324 22.97 -12.34 10.25
C HIS A 324 21.83 -13.38 10.31
N LEU A 325 21.13 -13.60 9.18
CA LEU A 325 20.07 -14.60 9.03
C LEU A 325 20.54 -15.89 8.33
N SER A 326 21.83 -16.04 8.01
CA SER A 326 22.38 -17.26 7.40
C SER A 326 21.99 -18.50 8.20
N LEU A 327 21.59 -19.57 7.52
CA LEU A 327 21.20 -20.85 8.13
C LEU A 327 22.39 -21.66 8.63
N LEU A 328 23.63 -21.28 8.27
CA LEU A 328 24.89 -21.93 8.65
C LEU A 328 24.99 -23.42 8.24
N ASP A 329 24.21 -23.83 7.24
CA ASP A 329 24.06 -25.22 6.78
C ASP A 329 24.87 -25.57 5.53
N GLY A 330 25.74 -24.66 5.06
CA GLY A 330 26.48 -24.80 3.82
C GLY A 330 25.65 -24.67 2.53
N GLY A 331 24.40 -24.18 2.62
CA GLY A 331 23.49 -24.05 1.46
C GLY A 331 22.74 -25.33 1.10
N ARG A 332 22.68 -26.32 2.00
CA ARG A 332 21.93 -27.58 1.83
C ARG A 332 20.42 -27.36 1.74
N THR A 333 19.91 -26.36 2.44
CA THR A 333 18.48 -25.99 2.45
C THR A 333 18.14 -25.25 1.16
N THR A 334 17.31 -25.88 0.34
CA THR A 334 16.86 -25.34 -0.95
C THR A 334 15.33 -25.21 -1.04
N VAL A 335 14.86 -24.26 -1.84
CA VAL A 335 13.44 -24.11 -2.22
C VAL A 335 13.27 -24.23 -3.75
N PRO A 336 12.11 -24.64 -4.26
CA PRO A 336 11.82 -24.61 -5.69
C PRO A 336 11.91 -23.18 -6.23
N SER A 337 12.63 -22.97 -7.34
CA SER A 337 12.85 -21.65 -7.94
C SER A 337 11.57 -20.88 -8.27
N LEU A 338 10.47 -21.58 -8.59
CA LEU A 338 9.16 -20.97 -8.81
C LEU A 338 8.62 -20.27 -7.55
N VAL A 339 8.80 -20.85 -6.37
CA VAL A 339 8.37 -20.28 -5.08
C VAL A 339 9.12 -18.97 -4.82
N LEU A 340 10.44 -18.97 -5.01
CA LEU A 340 11.27 -17.78 -4.85
C LEU A 340 10.91 -16.69 -5.88
N TYR A 341 10.62 -17.07 -7.13
CA TYR A 341 10.17 -16.14 -8.17
C TYR A 341 8.84 -15.48 -7.78
N LEU A 342 7.88 -16.28 -7.32
CA LEU A 342 6.56 -15.82 -6.90
C LEU A 342 6.63 -14.95 -5.65
N LEU A 343 7.35 -15.35 -4.60
CA LEU A 343 7.62 -14.50 -3.42
C LEU A 343 8.27 -13.17 -3.83
N SER A 344 9.26 -13.21 -4.72
CA SER A 344 9.92 -11.99 -5.19
C SER A 344 9.02 -11.09 -6.05
N PHE A 345 7.96 -11.63 -6.67
CA PHE A 345 6.96 -10.87 -7.39
C PHE A 345 5.85 -10.35 -6.47
N PHE A 346 5.35 -11.18 -5.55
CA PHE A 346 4.44 -10.83 -4.46
C PHE A 346 4.97 -9.63 -3.67
N SER A 347 6.21 -9.71 -3.19
CA SER A 347 6.87 -8.60 -2.49
C SER A 347 7.07 -7.35 -3.36
N LYS A 348 7.04 -7.46 -4.71
CA LYS A 348 6.98 -6.29 -5.59
C LYS A 348 5.55 -5.73 -5.71
N ALA A 349 4.52 -6.58 -5.69
CA ALA A 349 3.12 -6.13 -5.64
C ALA A 349 2.87 -5.35 -4.33
N ILE A 350 3.27 -5.91 -3.18
CA ILE A 350 3.19 -5.26 -1.85
C ILE A 350 3.83 -3.85 -1.87
N ILE A 351 5.09 -3.73 -2.30
CA ILE A 351 5.79 -2.43 -2.39
C ILE A 351 5.14 -1.47 -3.40
N ASN A 352 4.48 -1.98 -4.44
CA ASN A 352 3.72 -1.17 -5.39
C ASN A 352 2.39 -0.66 -4.76
N THR A 353 1.68 -1.49 -4.00
CA THR A 353 0.42 -1.12 -3.32
C THR A 353 0.68 -0.09 -2.22
N PHE A 354 1.71 -0.29 -1.40
CA PHE A 354 2.14 0.72 -0.42
C PHE A 354 2.43 2.07 -1.07
N VAL A 355 3.17 2.07 -2.19
CA VAL A 355 3.54 3.28 -2.95
C VAL A 355 2.36 3.98 -3.64
N GLY A 356 1.30 3.26 -3.98
CA GLY A 356 0.16 3.81 -4.75
C GLY A 356 -1.06 4.08 -3.88
N GLU A 357 -1.62 3.02 -3.30
CA GLU A 357 -2.88 3.06 -2.57
C GLU A 357 -2.67 3.57 -1.14
N CYS A 358 -1.70 3.02 -0.41
CA CYS A 358 -1.46 3.39 0.99
C CYS A 358 -0.80 4.77 1.16
N ALA A 359 -0.34 5.38 0.07
CA ALA A 359 0.09 6.78 0.02
C ALA A 359 -1.10 7.76 0.08
N VAL A 360 -2.29 7.34 -0.37
CA VAL A 360 -3.52 8.14 -0.42
C VAL A 360 -4.49 7.73 0.70
N ASN A 361 -4.63 6.42 0.95
CA ASN A 361 -5.37 5.87 2.08
C ASN A 361 -4.45 5.06 3.01
N PRO A 362 -3.85 5.69 4.04
CA PRO A 362 -3.04 5.01 5.05
C PRO A 362 -3.67 3.76 5.66
N LYS A 363 -5.00 3.71 5.83
CA LYS A 363 -5.71 2.57 6.46
C LYS A 363 -5.57 1.28 5.65
N ALA A 364 -5.53 1.38 4.32
CA ALA A 364 -5.34 0.25 3.41
C ALA A 364 -4.00 -0.49 3.62
N ALA A 365 -3.03 0.10 4.34
CA ALA A 365 -1.81 -0.62 4.73
C ALA A 365 -2.07 -1.79 5.69
N GLU A 366 -3.17 -1.78 6.44
CA GLU A 366 -3.51 -2.80 7.45
C GLU A 366 -3.76 -4.22 6.89
N PRO A 367 -4.67 -4.42 5.92
CA PRO A 367 -4.86 -5.74 5.31
C PRO A 367 -3.60 -6.20 4.58
N VAL A 368 -2.89 -5.29 3.90
CA VAL A 368 -1.63 -5.59 3.19
C VAL A 368 -0.55 -6.10 4.15
N GLY A 369 -0.34 -5.42 5.28
CA GLY A 369 0.60 -5.85 6.32
C GLY A 369 0.19 -7.18 6.98
N THR A 370 -1.12 -7.44 7.11
CA THR A 370 -1.64 -8.71 7.62
C THR A 370 -1.38 -9.86 6.64
N LEU A 371 -1.55 -9.65 5.33
CA LEU A 371 -1.22 -10.63 4.30
C LEU A 371 0.28 -10.95 4.27
N VAL A 372 1.15 -9.92 4.34
CA VAL A 372 2.61 -10.09 4.44
C VAL A 372 2.98 -10.96 5.63
N ALA A 373 2.44 -10.63 6.81
CA ALA A 373 2.71 -11.36 8.05
C ALA A 373 2.32 -12.84 7.92
N GLN A 374 1.12 -13.14 7.42
CA GLN A 374 0.64 -14.51 7.26
C GLN A 374 1.48 -15.31 6.25
N ILE A 375 1.78 -14.75 5.08
CA ILE A 375 2.51 -15.44 4.01
C ILE A 375 3.97 -15.73 4.41
N PHE A 376 4.68 -14.78 5.03
CA PHE A 376 6.05 -15.04 5.49
C PHE A 376 6.12 -15.82 6.81
N SER A 377 4.99 -15.97 7.55
CA SER A 377 4.88 -16.89 8.68
C SER A 377 4.47 -18.33 8.32
N MET A 378 4.25 -18.63 7.03
CA MET A 378 3.91 -20.00 6.58
C MET A 378 4.99 -20.98 7.04
N THR A 379 4.58 -22.05 7.72
CA THR A 379 5.43 -23.16 8.19
C THR A 379 6.31 -23.75 7.09
N GLU A 380 5.78 -23.79 5.88
CA GLU A 380 6.38 -24.29 4.65
C GLU A 380 7.49 -23.35 4.10
N LEU A 381 7.65 -22.16 4.69
CA LEU A 381 8.61 -21.11 4.34
C LEU A 381 9.43 -20.65 5.57
N GLN A 382 9.49 -21.47 6.62
CA GLN A 382 10.32 -21.30 7.81
C GLN A 382 11.44 -22.34 7.80
N PHE A 383 12.68 -21.88 7.91
CA PHE A 383 13.89 -22.71 7.78
C PHE A 383 14.65 -22.73 9.10
N ALA A 384 15.09 -23.90 9.56
CA ALA A 384 15.85 -24.01 10.80
C ALA A 384 17.26 -23.40 10.63
N LYS A 385 17.70 -22.58 11.58
CA LYS A 385 19.07 -22.06 11.63
C LYS A 385 19.95 -23.01 12.44
N ASN A 386 21.00 -23.54 11.80
CA ASN A 386 21.97 -24.43 12.44
C ASN A 386 22.97 -23.62 13.29
N VAL A 387 22.52 -23.10 14.42
CA VAL A 387 23.41 -22.53 15.43
C VAL A 387 24.10 -23.71 16.13
N ALA A 388 25.42 -23.83 15.97
CA ALA A 388 26.21 -24.73 16.80
C ALA A 388 26.14 -24.26 18.26
N SER A 389 25.93 -25.19 19.20
CA SER A 389 25.83 -24.87 20.62
C SER A 389 27.22 -24.61 21.22
N GLU A 390 27.75 -23.40 21.03
CA GLU A 390 29.02 -22.92 21.60
C GLU A 390 28.93 -22.64 23.12
N SER A 391 28.27 -23.55 23.85
CA SER A 391 28.05 -23.48 25.30
C SER A 391 28.00 -24.89 25.89
N SER A 392 29.05 -25.68 25.66
CA SER A 392 29.25 -27.00 26.29
C SER A 392 29.96 -26.89 27.65
N ASP A 393 29.66 -25.84 28.41
CA ASP A 393 30.10 -25.65 29.80
C ASP A 393 29.07 -26.28 30.77
N PRO A 394 29.37 -27.43 31.41
CA PRO A 394 28.37 -28.23 32.11
C PRO A 394 28.00 -27.70 33.51
N GLN A 395 28.48 -26.52 33.93
CA GLN A 395 28.35 -26.03 35.31
C GLN A 395 27.32 -24.91 35.55
N PHE A 396 26.67 -24.35 34.53
CA PHE A 396 25.69 -23.25 34.72
C PHE A 396 24.34 -23.42 34.00
N SER A 397 23.91 -24.68 33.81
CA SER A 397 22.59 -25.00 33.24
C SER A 397 21.46 -24.92 34.29
N THR A 398 21.19 -23.72 34.81
CA THR A 398 20.06 -23.43 35.71
C THR A 398 19.17 -22.32 35.18
N SER A 399 18.59 -22.52 33.99
CA SER A 399 17.40 -21.76 33.58
C SER A 399 16.43 -22.64 32.79
N THR A 400 15.19 -22.72 33.26
CA THR A 400 14.12 -23.54 32.65
C THR A 400 13.51 -22.84 31.43
N SER A 401 14.35 -22.49 30.45
CA SER A 401 13.89 -21.94 29.17
C SER A 401 13.90 -23.05 28.10
N THR A 402 12.72 -23.47 27.68
CA THR A 402 12.56 -24.42 26.57
C THR A 402 12.88 -23.68 25.27
N GLN A 403 14.17 -23.66 24.88
CA GLN A 403 14.63 -22.90 23.71
C GLN A 403 13.97 -23.44 22.44
N LYS A 404 12.93 -22.72 21.97
CA LYS A 404 12.25 -23.01 20.70
C LYS A 404 13.27 -22.90 19.57
N PRO A 405 13.37 -23.90 18.66
CA PRO A 405 14.36 -23.89 17.59
C PRO A 405 14.23 -22.62 16.75
N THR A 406 15.35 -21.93 16.52
CA THR A 406 15.32 -20.63 15.83
C THR A 406 15.05 -20.83 14.34
N THR A 407 13.86 -20.40 13.91
CA THR A 407 13.46 -20.42 12.50
C THR A 407 13.67 -19.06 11.84
N VAL A 408 14.06 -19.10 10.56
CA VAL A 408 14.30 -17.95 9.69
C VAL A 408 13.33 -18.00 8.53
N SER A 409 12.75 -16.84 8.17
CA SER A 409 11.84 -16.72 7.03
C SER A 409 12.48 -16.00 5.84
N LEU A 410 11.95 -16.22 4.64
CA LEU A 410 12.35 -15.50 3.43
C LEU A 410 11.84 -14.04 3.35
N ILE A 411 11.48 -13.42 4.48
CA ILE A 411 11.08 -11.99 4.57
C ILE A 411 12.13 -11.03 3.99
N SER A 412 13.41 -11.46 3.95
CA SER A 412 14.51 -10.76 3.27
C SER A 412 14.18 -10.39 1.83
N VAL A 413 13.37 -11.21 1.13
CA VAL A 413 12.90 -10.99 -0.25
C VAL A 413 11.99 -9.76 -0.36
N LEU A 414 11.32 -9.35 0.73
CA LEU A 414 10.59 -8.10 0.86
C LEU A 414 11.47 -6.97 1.43
N MET A 415 12.21 -7.23 2.51
CA MET A 415 13.00 -6.18 3.18
C MET A 415 14.15 -5.65 2.32
N CYS A 416 14.72 -6.47 1.42
CA CYS A 416 15.67 -5.99 0.40
C CYS A 416 15.08 -4.90 -0.52
N LYS A 417 13.75 -4.84 -0.64
CA LYS A 417 13.04 -3.83 -1.44
C LYS A 417 12.81 -2.56 -0.63
N PHE A 418 12.40 -2.68 0.64
CA PHE A 418 12.35 -1.54 1.57
C PHE A 418 13.71 -0.85 1.69
N HIS A 419 14.79 -1.61 1.91
CA HIS A 419 16.17 -1.11 1.87
C HIS A 419 16.52 -0.33 0.58
N ALA A 420 15.84 -0.60 -0.54
CA ALA A 420 16.06 0.05 -1.82
C ALA A 420 14.99 1.10 -2.21
N THR A 421 14.02 1.38 -1.35
CA THR A 421 12.95 2.36 -1.61
C THR A 421 12.66 3.34 -0.48
N ALA A 422 13.06 3.02 0.75
CA ALA A 422 13.05 3.87 1.94
C ALA A 422 14.27 3.55 2.85
N PRO A 423 15.51 3.89 2.42
CA PRO A 423 16.76 3.54 3.12
C PRO A 423 16.88 4.09 4.55
N ALA A 424 16.28 5.26 4.82
CA ALA A 424 16.31 5.91 6.13
C ALA A 424 15.64 5.09 7.25
N LEU A 425 14.71 4.16 6.92
CA LEU A 425 14.18 3.16 7.87
C LEU A 425 15.28 2.25 8.48
N PHE A 426 16.48 2.24 7.90
CA PHE A 426 17.60 1.38 8.27
C PHE A 426 18.87 2.20 8.58
N GLY A 427 18.71 3.46 8.98
CA GLY A 427 19.82 4.35 9.36
C GLY A 427 20.65 4.89 8.19
N ILE A 428 20.16 4.80 6.96
CA ILE A 428 20.88 5.30 5.78
C ILE A 428 20.38 6.70 5.40
N HIS A 429 21.12 7.72 5.85
CA HIS A 429 20.93 9.15 5.60
C HIS A 429 21.85 9.68 4.48
N GLY A 430 21.57 10.88 3.95
CA GLY A 430 22.38 11.56 2.93
C GLY A 430 21.64 12.74 2.30
N SER A 431 22.35 13.71 1.71
CA SER A 431 21.74 15.00 1.33
C SER A 431 20.86 14.96 0.06
N GLU A 432 19.61 15.40 0.18
CA GLU A 432 18.62 15.53 -0.89
C GLU A 432 18.97 16.62 -1.93
N SER A 433 19.95 17.50 -1.67
CA SER A 433 20.44 18.45 -2.70
C SER A 433 21.35 17.78 -3.73
N THR A 434 21.89 16.60 -3.42
CA THR A 434 22.89 15.90 -4.26
C THR A 434 22.27 14.72 -5.01
N SER A 435 22.72 14.47 -6.25
CA SER A 435 22.28 13.30 -7.03
C SER A 435 22.66 11.97 -6.35
N ALA A 436 23.83 11.91 -5.71
CA ALA A 436 24.28 10.76 -4.93
C ALA A 436 23.42 10.53 -3.68
N GLY A 437 23.11 11.59 -2.92
CA GLY A 437 22.25 11.52 -1.74
C GLY A 437 20.79 11.17 -2.08
N ARG A 438 20.23 11.72 -3.17
CA ARG A 438 18.92 11.31 -3.70
C ARG A 438 18.88 9.80 -4.01
N LEU A 439 19.88 9.26 -4.71
CA LEU A 439 19.98 7.82 -4.96
C LEU A 439 20.11 7.01 -3.65
N ARG A 440 20.93 7.49 -2.71
CA ARG A 440 21.17 6.88 -1.39
C ARG A 440 19.94 6.88 -0.48
N LEU A 441 19.01 7.84 -0.65
CA LEU A 441 17.69 7.89 -0.01
C LEU A 441 16.58 7.17 -0.81
N GLY A 442 16.90 6.48 -1.90
CA GLY A 442 15.90 5.72 -2.66
C GLY A 442 14.93 6.59 -3.47
N TRP A 443 15.35 7.80 -3.86
CA TRP A 443 14.69 8.55 -4.94
C TRP A 443 14.73 7.70 -6.21
N ARG A 444 13.62 7.69 -6.96
CA ARG A 444 13.56 6.96 -8.23
C ARG A 444 13.96 7.86 -9.38
N LEU A 445 14.61 7.26 -10.36
CA LEU A 445 14.75 7.81 -11.70
C LEU A 445 13.58 7.32 -12.56
N GLU A 446 12.88 8.23 -13.23
CA GLU A 446 11.88 7.93 -14.25
C GLU A 446 12.42 8.30 -15.64
N LYS A 447 11.95 7.60 -16.68
CA LYS A 447 12.23 7.96 -18.07
C LYS A 447 11.44 9.23 -18.41
N LEU A 448 12.12 10.26 -18.89
CA LEU A 448 11.51 11.47 -19.44
C LEU A 448 11.52 11.42 -20.99
N SER A 449 12.54 10.78 -21.56
CA SER A 449 12.56 10.27 -22.94
C SER A 449 13.24 8.89 -22.94
N ASP A 450 13.45 8.29 -24.12
CA ASP A 450 14.17 7.01 -24.19
C ASP A 450 15.63 7.09 -23.74
N GLU A 451 16.27 8.24 -23.95
CA GLU A 451 17.65 8.51 -23.56
C GLU A 451 17.76 9.18 -22.17
N LYS A 452 16.84 10.09 -21.84
CA LYS A 452 16.94 10.94 -20.64
C LYS A 452 16.14 10.38 -19.47
N LYS A 453 16.82 10.21 -18.34
CA LYS A 453 16.24 9.85 -17.04
C LYS A 453 16.38 11.02 -16.07
N ALA A 454 15.29 11.41 -15.43
CA ALA A 454 15.27 12.43 -14.40
C ALA A 454 14.85 11.80 -13.05
N PHE A 455 15.15 12.46 -11.94
CA PHE A 455 14.54 12.07 -10.66
C PHE A 455 13.03 12.35 -10.69
N VAL A 456 12.26 11.56 -9.93
CA VAL A 456 10.86 11.89 -9.63
C VAL A 456 10.75 13.28 -9.00
N THR A 457 9.60 13.94 -9.18
CA THR A 457 9.27 15.16 -8.46
C THR A 457 9.23 14.92 -6.96
N GLU A 458 9.47 15.98 -6.18
CA GLU A 458 9.64 15.84 -4.73
C GLU A 458 8.36 15.31 -4.06
N ASN A 459 7.20 15.88 -4.39
CA ASN A 459 5.89 15.37 -3.96
C ASN A 459 5.75 13.86 -4.25
N LYS A 460 6.03 13.43 -5.48
CA LYS A 460 5.96 12.01 -5.89
C LYS A 460 7.00 11.13 -5.19
N HIS A 461 8.08 11.69 -4.65
CA HIS A 461 8.97 10.96 -3.73
C HIS A 461 8.37 10.89 -2.32
N TYR A 462 7.81 11.99 -1.83
CA TYR A 462 7.22 12.12 -0.50
C TYR A 462 5.98 11.23 -0.34
N ASP A 463 5.04 11.23 -1.31
CA ASP A 463 3.86 10.35 -1.35
C ASP A 463 4.27 8.87 -1.24
N ARG A 464 5.32 8.48 -1.98
CA ARG A 464 5.90 7.12 -1.89
C ARG A 464 6.42 6.81 -0.49
N LEU A 465 7.02 7.77 0.20
CA LEU A 465 7.57 7.59 1.54
C LEU A 465 6.45 7.53 2.59
N THR A 466 5.40 8.33 2.47
CA THR A 466 4.16 8.24 3.26
C THR A 466 3.66 6.80 3.26
N GLY A 467 3.30 6.27 2.08
CA GLY A 467 2.75 4.92 1.97
C GLY A 467 3.73 3.80 2.35
N LEU A 468 5.04 3.99 2.17
CA LEU A 468 6.06 3.06 2.65
C LEU A 468 6.25 3.10 4.18
N GLY A 469 6.09 4.25 4.82
CA GLY A 469 6.16 4.40 6.28
C GLY A 469 5.01 3.67 6.98
N VAL A 470 3.78 3.93 6.56
CA VAL A 470 2.59 3.22 7.08
C VAL A 470 2.68 1.73 6.76
N GLY A 471 3.10 1.37 5.54
CA GLY A 471 3.26 -0.02 5.10
C GLY A 471 4.35 -0.79 5.85
N TYR A 472 5.42 -0.13 6.30
CA TYR A 472 6.44 -0.72 7.15
C TYR A 472 5.92 -0.94 8.58
N ALA A 473 5.25 0.08 9.15
CA ALA A 473 4.61 0.01 10.47
C ALA A 473 3.58 -1.13 10.53
N SER A 474 2.75 -1.27 9.49
CA SER A 474 1.71 -2.30 9.41
C SER A 474 2.26 -3.72 9.24
N ILE A 475 3.55 -3.90 8.92
CA ILE A 475 4.24 -5.20 8.94
C ILE A 475 4.91 -5.43 10.30
N ALA A 476 5.73 -4.49 10.76
CA ALA A 476 6.59 -4.68 11.92
C ALA A 476 5.83 -4.75 13.26
N LEU A 477 4.72 -4.01 13.39
CA LEU A 477 3.89 -3.98 14.60
C LEU A 477 2.81 -5.07 14.63
N ARG A 478 3.06 -6.25 14.05
CA ARG A 478 2.11 -7.37 14.06
C ARG A 478 2.27 -8.23 15.33
N ASN A 479 1.16 -8.46 16.03
CA ASN A 479 1.16 -9.25 17.26
C ASN A 479 0.97 -10.75 16.96
N PHE A 480 1.97 -11.54 17.33
CA PHE A 480 2.00 -13.00 17.15
C PHE A 480 1.84 -13.78 18.47
N SER A 481 1.54 -13.13 19.61
CA SER A 481 1.47 -13.80 20.92
C SER A 481 0.43 -14.93 21.00
N LYS A 482 -0.63 -14.87 20.18
CA LYS A 482 -1.66 -15.91 20.04
C LYS A 482 -1.43 -16.87 18.86
N ALA A 483 -0.31 -16.75 18.15
CA ALA A 483 0.03 -17.55 16.98
C ALA A 483 1.07 -18.64 17.33
N LYS A 484 0.94 -19.83 16.72
CA LYS A 484 1.91 -20.93 16.90
C LYS A 484 3.23 -20.68 16.13
N VAL A 485 3.11 -19.98 15.00
CA VAL A 485 4.21 -19.59 14.09
C VAL A 485 4.99 -18.38 14.62
N GLN A 486 6.26 -18.27 14.23
CA GLN A 486 7.11 -17.13 14.60
C GLN A 486 6.75 -15.88 13.79
N ASN A 487 6.88 -14.68 14.38
CA ASN A 487 6.75 -13.43 13.63
C ASN A 487 7.93 -13.30 12.64
N PRO A 488 7.70 -13.18 11.32
CA PRO A 488 8.78 -13.02 10.35
C PRO A 488 9.52 -11.67 10.47
N TRP A 489 8.90 -10.62 11.02
CA TRP A 489 9.51 -9.31 11.22
C TRP A 489 9.06 -8.70 12.57
N PRO A 490 9.71 -9.07 13.69
CA PRO A 490 9.26 -8.69 15.03
C PRO A 490 9.32 -7.16 15.32
N PRO A 491 8.51 -6.65 16.28
CA PRO A 491 8.42 -5.23 16.61
C PRO A 491 9.74 -4.53 16.97
N VAL A 492 10.77 -5.27 17.37
CA VAL A 492 12.12 -4.73 17.59
C VAL A 492 12.67 -4.03 16.35
N HIS A 493 12.31 -4.46 15.14
CA HIS A 493 12.72 -3.77 13.91
C HIS A 493 11.97 -2.44 13.69
N TYR A 494 10.75 -2.28 14.24
CA TYR A 494 10.10 -0.97 14.26
C TYR A 494 10.83 -0.03 15.22
N TRP A 495 11.18 -0.52 16.42
CA TRP A 495 11.98 0.24 17.39
C TRP A 495 13.33 0.67 16.79
N SER A 496 14.07 -0.25 16.14
CA SER A 496 15.32 0.08 15.44
C SER A 496 15.11 1.16 14.38
N SER A 497 14.10 1.03 13.51
CA SER A 497 13.81 2.04 12.48
C SER A 497 13.44 3.41 13.06
N LEU A 498 12.66 3.45 14.14
CA LEU A 498 12.33 4.68 14.85
C LEU A 498 13.60 5.32 15.42
N ALA A 499 14.40 4.54 16.16
CA ALA A 499 15.67 4.98 16.74
C ALA A 499 16.67 5.46 15.69
N HIS A 500 16.77 4.79 14.55
CA HIS A 500 17.63 5.21 13.43
C HIS A 500 17.26 6.60 12.90
N ILE A 501 15.97 6.90 12.77
CA ILE A 501 15.52 8.20 12.28
C ILE A 501 15.75 9.30 13.33
N VAL A 502 15.32 9.10 14.58
CA VAL A 502 15.38 10.15 15.62
C VAL A 502 16.78 10.40 16.17
N ASN A 503 17.72 9.47 15.95
CA ASN A 503 19.14 9.63 16.30
C ASN A 503 20.00 9.99 15.07
N THR A 504 19.40 10.33 13.91
CA THR A 504 20.15 10.87 12.76
C THR A 504 20.66 12.28 13.12
N PRO A 505 21.95 12.62 12.89
CA PRO A 505 22.49 13.93 13.21
C PRO A 505 21.68 15.07 12.59
N ALA A 506 21.37 16.12 13.34
CA ALA A 506 20.42 17.17 12.92
C ALA A 506 20.80 17.90 11.61
N SER A 507 22.09 17.94 11.26
CA SER A 507 22.62 18.45 9.98
C SER A 507 22.43 17.50 8.79
N GLU A 508 22.22 16.20 9.04
CA GLU A 508 21.98 15.16 8.03
C GLU A 508 20.52 14.75 7.90
N VAL A 509 19.65 15.16 8.83
CA VAL A 509 18.19 15.01 8.71
C VAL A 509 17.69 15.73 7.46
N GLN A 510 16.78 15.10 6.71
CA GLN A 510 16.18 15.62 5.48
C GLN A 510 14.66 15.40 5.51
N THR A 511 13.91 16.05 4.61
CA THR A 511 12.45 15.92 4.50
C THR A 511 11.97 14.47 4.47
N SER A 512 12.66 13.59 3.75
CA SER A 512 12.37 12.15 3.67
C SER A 512 12.31 11.44 5.03
N HIS A 513 13.15 11.84 5.98
CA HIS A 513 13.21 11.25 7.31
C HIS A 513 11.97 11.61 8.12
N LEU A 514 11.53 12.87 8.05
CA LEU A 514 10.37 13.38 8.77
C LEU A 514 9.05 12.83 8.22
N ILE A 515 8.98 12.59 6.91
CA ILE A 515 7.82 11.96 6.26
C ILE A 515 7.71 10.49 6.67
N LEU A 516 8.81 9.74 6.63
CA LEU A 516 8.84 8.36 7.13
C LEU A 516 8.49 8.30 8.62
N LEU A 517 9.01 9.22 9.44
CA LEU A 517 8.71 9.30 10.87
C LEU A 517 7.22 9.53 11.13
N LYS A 518 6.65 10.59 10.53
CA LYS A 518 5.24 10.93 10.68
C LYS A 518 4.35 9.76 10.24
N SER A 519 4.63 9.15 9.09
CA SER A 519 3.79 8.06 8.56
C SER A 519 4.04 6.69 9.17
N MET A 520 5.18 6.45 9.82
CA MET A 520 5.36 5.29 10.71
C MET A 520 4.46 5.35 11.95
N LEU A 521 4.04 6.54 12.37
CA LEU A 521 3.26 6.79 13.60
C LEU A 521 1.74 6.86 13.35
N GLU A 522 1.28 6.78 12.10
CA GLU A 522 -0.13 6.92 11.74
C GLU A 522 -1.02 5.73 12.17
N ASN A 523 -2.34 5.97 12.17
CA ASN A 523 -3.39 4.99 12.42
C ASN A 523 -3.26 4.32 13.82
N ASN A 524 -3.04 3.01 13.83
CA ASN A 524 -2.96 2.17 15.02
C ASN A 524 -1.50 1.85 15.40
N ALA A 525 -0.51 2.55 14.83
CA ALA A 525 0.90 2.30 15.09
C ALA A 525 1.29 2.63 16.53
N VAL A 526 0.92 3.83 17.02
CA VAL A 526 1.11 4.25 18.42
C VAL A 526 0.58 3.21 19.40
N ASP A 527 -0.69 2.84 19.27
CA ASP A 527 -1.40 1.96 20.20
C ASP A 527 -0.72 0.58 20.29
N ARG A 528 -0.21 0.08 19.16
CA ARG A 528 0.54 -1.18 19.10
C ARG A 528 1.97 -1.05 19.60
N PHE A 529 2.63 0.07 19.34
CA PHE A 529 3.98 0.33 19.83
C PHE A 529 3.99 0.42 21.36
N VAL A 530 3.02 1.11 21.95
CA VAL A 530 2.77 1.10 23.41
C VAL A 530 2.39 -0.31 23.90
N LEU A 531 1.58 -1.07 23.17
CA LEU A 531 1.26 -2.47 23.53
C LEU A 531 2.49 -3.40 23.58
N PHE A 532 3.54 -3.16 22.77
CA PHE A 532 4.77 -3.97 22.79
C PHE A 532 5.85 -3.46 23.74
N PHE A 533 5.97 -2.15 23.93
CA PHE A 533 7.10 -1.52 24.63
C PHE A 533 6.70 -0.73 25.89
N GLY A 534 5.42 -0.63 26.21
CA GLY A 534 4.91 0.00 27.42
C GLY A 534 5.45 1.43 27.63
N ALA A 535 5.91 1.72 28.84
CA ALA A 535 6.50 3.02 29.20
C ALA A 535 7.74 3.39 28.35
N ALA A 536 8.54 2.42 27.93
CA ALA A 536 9.66 2.68 27.01
C ALA A 536 9.17 3.10 25.62
N GLY A 537 8.04 2.53 25.17
CA GLY A 537 7.33 2.97 23.96
C GLY A 537 6.85 4.42 24.08
N ILE A 538 6.25 4.80 25.21
CA ILE A 538 5.81 6.18 25.47
C ILE A 538 7.01 7.16 25.46
N ALA A 539 8.12 6.81 26.12
CA ALA A 539 9.33 7.62 26.10
C ALA A 539 9.92 7.80 24.69
N ALA A 540 9.95 6.73 23.89
CA ALA A 540 10.40 6.79 22.50
C ALA A 540 9.43 7.58 21.59
N LEU A 541 8.13 7.58 21.88
CA LEU A 541 7.13 8.41 21.18
C LEU A 541 7.31 9.90 21.51
N ARG A 542 7.56 10.25 22.78
CA ARG A 542 7.90 11.62 23.21
C ARG A 542 9.15 12.12 22.48
N GLN A 543 10.23 11.34 22.51
CA GLN A 543 11.47 11.65 21.78
C GLN A 543 11.20 11.83 20.27
N ALA A 544 10.38 10.97 19.67
CA ALA A 544 10.12 10.97 18.22
C ALA A 544 9.22 12.12 17.74
N ALA A 545 8.16 12.45 18.51
CA ALA A 545 7.10 13.35 18.05
C ALA A 545 7.17 14.76 18.67
N LEU A 546 7.88 14.94 19.78
CA LEU A 546 8.06 16.23 20.44
C LEU A 546 9.53 16.70 20.40
N ASP A 547 10.44 15.95 21.00
CA ASP A 547 11.79 16.46 21.28
C ASP A 547 12.70 16.48 20.05
N PHE A 548 12.69 15.41 19.24
CA PHE A 548 13.44 15.35 17.99
C PHE A 548 13.02 16.47 17.02
N PRO A 549 11.73 16.69 16.68
CA PRO A 549 11.32 17.81 15.82
C PRO A 549 11.73 19.19 16.35
N ARG A 550 11.65 19.41 17.67
CA ARG A 550 12.09 20.66 18.33
C ARG A 550 13.61 20.87 18.28
N SER A 551 14.40 19.80 18.15
CA SER A 551 15.87 19.86 18.07
C SER A 551 16.43 20.18 16.67
N LEU A 552 15.58 20.17 15.63
CA LEU A 552 16.02 20.36 14.23
C LEU A 552 16.29 21.83 13.88
N PRO A 553 17.10 22.11 12.84
CA PRO A 553 17.20 23.44 12.23
C PRO A 553 15.83 24.03 11.86
N ARG A 554 15.71 25.35 11.98
CA ARG A 554 14.43 26.08 11.81
C ARG A 554 13.81 25.87 10.42
N GLU A 555 14.64 25.72 9.40
CA GLU A 555 14.28 25.44 8.01
C GLU A 555 13.59 24.08 7.84
N LEU A 556 13.82 23.14 8.75
CA LEU A 556 13.11 21.86 8.84
C LEU A 556 11.88 21.97 9.76
N GLN A 557 11.94 22.72 10.87
CA GLN A 557 10.77 22.95 11.73
C GLN A 557 9.62 23.64 10.99
N GLU A 558 9.93 24.58 10.09
CA GLU A 558 8.90 25.34 9.34
C GLU A 558 8.24 24.52 8.21
N LYS A 559 8.77 23.34 7.85
CA LYS A 559 8.21 22.46 6.80
C LYS A 559 6.81 21.96 7.16
N PRO A 560 5.91 21.75 6.18
CA PRO A 560 4.56 21.23 6.43
C PRO A 560 4.52 19.89 7.18
N VAL A 561 5.48 18.98 6.93
CA VAL A 561 5.53 17.67 7.61
C VAL A 561 5.80 17.79 9.12
N SER A 562 6.65 18.73 9.53
CA SER A 562 6.99 18.98 10.94
C SER A 562 5.78 19.54 11.70
N LYS A 563 5.04 20.45 11.05
CA LYS A 563 3.76 20.98 11.57
C LYS A 563 2.69 19.89 11.64
N ALA A 564 2.60 19.04 10.62
CA ALA A 564 1.68 17.89 10.61
C ALA A 564 2.00 16.81 11.65
N LEU A 565 3.27 16.68 12.07
CA LEU A 565 3.68 15.82 13.19
C LEU A 565 3.22 16.41 14.53
N GLY A 566 3.33 17.72 14.73
CA GLY A 566 2.78 18.41 15.92
C GLY A 566 1.26 18.26 16.02
N LEU A 567 0.52 18.58 14.95
CA LEU A 567 -0.94 18.42 14.87
C LEU A 567 -1.40 16.96 15.13
N MET A 568 -0.57 15.98 14.79
CA MET A 568 -0.85 14.56 15.05
C MET A 568 -0.71 14.21 16.55
N VAL A 569 0.20 14.85 17.30
CA VAL A 569 0.27 14.70 18.77
C VAL A 569 -0.92 15.39 19.45
N GLU A 570 -1.33 16.56 18.95
CA GLU A 570 -2.55 17.24 19.43
C GLU A 570 -3.80 16.38 19.21
N SER A 571 -3.94 15.76 18.03
CA SER A 571 -4.96 14.74 17.71
C SER A 571 -4.93 13.55 18.68
N TRP A 572 -3.75 13.03 19.07
CA TRP A 572 -3.68 11.96 20.08
C TRP A 572 -4.19 12.42 21.46
N LYS A 573 -3.90 13.66 21.85
CA LYS A 573 -4.34 14.26 23.11
C LYS A 573 -5.86 14.48 23.14
N THR A 574 -6.48 14.87 22.03
CA THR A 574 -7.92 15.15 21.93
C THR A 574 -8.78 13.92 21.59
N GLU A 575 -8.40 13.13 20.57
CA GLU A 575 -9.19 12.00 20.07
C GLU A 575 -8.95 10.69 20.83
N LYS A 576 -7.71 10.44 21.29
CA LYS A 576 -7.33 9.20 22.01
C LYS A 576 -7.14 9.40 23.51
N HIS A 577 -7.28 10.63 24.02
CA HIS A 577 -6.93 11.02 25.40
C HIS A 577 -5.50 10.62 25.80
N PHE A 578 -4.58 10.56 24.84
CA PHE A 578 -3.21 10.08 25.03
C PHE A 578 -2.23 11.26 25.03
N SER A 579 -1.80 11.68 26.21
CA SER A 579 -0.74 12.69 26.38
C SER A 579 0.64 12.07 26.16
N LEU A 580 1.52 12.81 25.46
CA LEU A 580 2.96 12.60 25.51
C LEU A 580 3.69 13.62 26.39
N GLU A 581 2.96 14.57 26.98
CA GLU A 581 3.42 15.46 28.06
C GLU A 581 3.16 14.77 29.41
#